data_AF-W4RXS0-F1
#
_entry.id   AF-W4RXS0-F1
#
_cell.length_a   1.000
_cell.length_b   1.000
_cell.length_c   1.000
_cell.angle_alpha   90.00
_cell.angle_beta   90.00
_cell.angle_gamma   90.00
#
_symmetry.space_group_name_H-M   'P 1'
#
loop_
_entity.id
_entity.type
_entity.pdbx_description
1 polymer ?
#
loop_
_entity_poly.entity_id
_entity_poly.type
_entity_poly.pdbx_seq_one_letter_code
_entity_poly.pdbx_strand_id
1 'polypeptide(L)'
;MRERCRTRVVYLLETWPELLESQKAELKLLDQFDHVFVLNASCVDAPRSYTSTPVSFLASACDTLLATPQPRPPQRCIDVVSIGRRMPQVHAQLLAHAQAKPDFFLSARCAARWRGAGLGCASAAVGSSRQQSAA
;
A
#
# COMPACT_ATOMS: atom_id res chain seq x y z
N MET A 1 3.14 24.30 18.73
CA MET A 1 1.84 23.57 18.71
C MET A 1 1.08 23.71 20.03
N ARG A 2 1.76 23.65 21.19
CA ARG A 2 1.13 23.76 22.52
C ARG A 2 0.26 25.00 22.72
N GLU A 3 0.69 26.14 22.19
CA GLU A 3 0.00 27.43 22.32
C GLU A 3 -1.21 27.62 21.39
N ARG A 4 -1.38 26.78 20.36
CA ARG A 4 -2.39 26.99 19.30
C ARG A 4 -3.54 25.99 19.31
N CYS A 5 -3.32 24.79 19.86
CA CYS A 5 -4.31 23.72 19.85
C CYS A 5 -4.66 23.29 21.28
N ARG A 6 -5.97 23.24 21.57
CA ARG A 6 -6.51 22.71 22.84
C ARG A 6 -6.30 21.21 22.97
N THR A 7 -6.39 20.47 21.86
CA THR A 7 -6.28 19.01 21.82
C THR A 7 -5.26 18.60 20.78
N ARG A 8 -4.42 17.61 21.11
CA ARG A 8 -3.27 17.15 20.33
C ARG A 8 -3.31 15.64 20.30
N VAL A 9 -3.47 15.09 19.11
CA VAL A 9 -3.53 13.66 18.90
C VAL A 9 -2.49 13.30 17.84
N VAL A 10 -1.86 12.15 17.98
CA VAL A 10 -0.99 11.58 16.96
C VAL A 10 -1.58 10.27 16.43
N TYR A 11 -1.33 9.97 15.17
CA TYR A 11 -1.66 8.69 14.57
C TYR A 11 -0.40 8.02 14.04
N LEU A 12 -0.04 6.88 14.62
CA LEU A 12 1.12 6.09 14.24
C LEU A 12 0.68 5.01 13.24
N LEU A 13 1.08 5.19 11.98
CA LEU A 13 0.77 4.23 10.91
C LEU A 13 1.67 2.99 10.97
N GLU A 14 2.97 3.19 11.16
CA GLU A 14 3.97 2.13 11.12
C GLU A 14 4.54 1.93 12.52
N THR A 15 4.07 0.88 13.21
CA THR A 15 4.54 0.54 14.56
C THR A 15 4.51 -0.96 14.71
N TRP A 16 5.61 -1.53 15.19
CA TRP A 16 5.74 -2.97 15.43
C TRP A 16 6.32 -3.20 16.84
N PRO A 17 5.79 -4.16 17.62
CA PRO A 17 6.23 -4.40 18.99
C PRO A 17 7.75 -4.59 19.13
N GLU A 18 8.38 -5.23 18.15
CA GLU A 18 9.80 -5.59 18.15
C GLU A 18 10.73 -4.37 18.04
N LEU A 19 10.22 -3.24 17.52
CA LEU A 19 10.99 -2.01 17.36
C LEU A 19 10.75 -0.99 18.49
N LEU A 20 9.81 -1.24 19.40
CA LEU A 20 9.46 -0.25 20.42
C LEU A 20 10.62 0.05 21.38
N GLU A 21 11.37 -0.97 21.79
CA GLU A 21 12.48 -0.78 22.71
C GLU A 21 13.60 0.07 22.09
N SER A 22 13.89 -0.12 20.80
CA SER A 22 14.90 0.68 20.09
C SER A 22 14.45 2.11 19.84
N GLN A 23 13.14 2.37 19.88
CA GLN A 23 12.51 3.67 19.65
C GLN A 23 12.00 4.34 20.94
N LYS A 24 12.42 3.85 22.12
CA LYS A 24 11.89 4.33 23.41
C LYS A 24 12.06 5.83 23.65
N ALA A 25 13.13 6.43 23.11
CA ALA A 25 13.38 7.86 23.26
C ALA A 25 12.35 8.68 22.47
N GLU A 26 12.03 8.24 21.26
CA GLU A 26 11.00 8.82 20.40
C GLU A 26 9.61 8.59 20.98
N LEU A 27 9.33 7.39 21.50
CA LEU A 27 8.07 7.08 22.17
C LEU A 27 7.84 7.96 23.40
N LYS A 28 8.90 8.35 24.12
CA LYS A 28 8.77 9.27 25.26
C LYS A 28 8.28 10.65 24.85
N LEU A 29 8.57 11.09 23.62
CA LEU A 29 8.05 12.35 23.09
C LEU A 29 6.52 12.34 22.94
N LEU A 30 5.88 11.17 22.95
CA LEU A 30 4.44 11.05 22.87
C LEU A 30 3.73 11.62 24.10
N ASP A 31 4.41 11.75 25.25
CA ASP A 31 3.89 12.34 26.50
C ASP A 31 3.41 13.80 26.37
N GLN A 32 3.66 14.45 25.23
CA GLN A 32 3.16 15.79 24.95
C GLN A 32 1.77 15.83 24.29
N PHE A 33 1.23 14.68 23.91
CA PHE A 33 -0.08 14.53 23.26
C PHE A 33 -1.14 14.09 24.27
N ASP A 34 -2.41 14.36 23.94
CA ASP A 34 -3.54 13.96 24.77
C ASP A 34 -4.00 12.52 24.45
N HIS A 35 -3.70 12.04 23.25
CA HIS A 35 -3.99 10.68 22.82
C HIS A 35 -3.07 10.22 21.68
N VAL A 36 -2.78 8.92 21.64
CA VAL A 36 -2.07 8.27 20.55
C VAL A 36 -2.98 7.21 19.94
N PHE A 37 -3.20 7.30 18.64
CA PHE A 37 -3.83 6.23 17.87
C PHE A 37 -2.76 5.40 17.16
N VAL A 38 -2.94 4.08 17.13
CA VAL A 38 -2.06 3.15 16.41
C VAL A 38 -2.85 2.38 15.36
N LEU A 39 -2.26 2.18 14.19
CA LEU A 39 -2.81 1.32 13.14
C LEU A 39 -2.58 -0.17 13.44
N ASN A 40 -1.48 -0.51 14.10
CA ASN A 40 -1.20 -1.90 14.49
C ASN A 40 -1.87 -2.21 15.84
N ALA A 41 -2.91 -3.04 15.84
CA ALA A 41 -3.63 -3.43 17.05
C ALA A 41 -2.71 -4.14 18.08
N SER A 42 -1.66 -4.83 17.64
CA SER A 42 -0.67 -5.45 18.52
C SER A 42 0.18 -4.42 19.29
N CYS A 43 0.13 -3.15 18.91
CA CYS A 43 0.84 -2.05 19.55
C CYS A 43 -0.06 -1.19 20.45
N VAL A 44 -1.19 -1.69 20.94
CA VAL A 44 -2.03 -0.94 21.90
C VAL A 44 -1.41 -0.94 23.30
N ASP A 45 -0.95 -2.10 23.77
CA ASP A 45 -0.44 -2.24 25.13
C ASP A 45 1.06 -2.01 25.24
N ALA A 46 1.84 -2.51 24.28
CA ALA A 46 3.30 -2.48 24.34
C ALA A 46 3.91 -1.05 24.48
N PRO A 47 3.38 0.00 23.81
CA PRO A 47 3.88 1.36 23.99
C PRO A 47 3.62 1.97 25.37
N ARG A 48 2.68 1.43 26.17
CA ARG A 48 2.33 1.97 27.51
C ARG A 48 3.50 1.88 28.50
N SER A 49 4.49 1.04 28.22
CA SER A 49 5.74 0.96 28.98
C SER A 49 6.67 2.16 28.72
N TYR A 50 6.47 2.89 27.62
CA TYR A 50 7.38 3.94 27.16
C TYR A 50 6.74 5.34 27.15
N THR A 51 5.41 5.43 27.03
CA THR A 51 4.64 6.69 27.13
C THR A 51 3.55 6.59 28.18
N SER A 52 3.29 7.71 28.87
CA SER A 52 2.12 7.86 29.76
C SER A 52 0.83 8.22 29.01
N THR A 53 0.93 8.51 27.72
CA THR A 53 -0.22 8.95 26.91
C THR A 53 -1.15 7.78 26.62
N PRO A 54 -2.48 7.94 26.73
CA PRO A 54 -3.42 6.90 26.37
C PRO A 54 -3.26 6.48 24.91
N VAL A 55 -3.15 5.15 24.69
CA VAL A 55 -2.99 4.55 23.37
C VAL A 55 -4.22 3.71 23.03
N SER A 56 -4.80 3.94 21.85
CA SER A 56 -5.93 3.17 21.32
C SER A 56 -5.72 2.77 19.86
N PHE A 57 -6.32 1.66 19.45
CA PHE A 57 -6.34 1.26 18.05
C PHE A 57 -7.31 2.15 17.25
N LEU A 58 -6.87 2.57 16.07
CA LEU A 58 -7.72 3.20 15.06
C LEU A 58 -7.37 2.61 13.69
N ALA A 59 -8.33 1.89 13.09
CA ALA A 59 -8.18 1.34 11.76
C ALA A 59 -8.02 2.45 10.71
N SER A 60 -7.24 2.19 9.66
CA SER A 60 -7.21 3.07 8.50
C SER A 60 -8.54 3.01 7.76
N ALA A 61 -8.97 4.15 7.23
CA ALA A 61 -10.12 4.26 6.36
C ALA A 61 -9.68 4.30 4.89
N CYS A 62 -10.59 3.97 3.98
CA CYS A 62 -10.44 4.24 2.55
C CYS A 62 -11.50 5.23 2.08
N ASP A 63 -11.23 5.90 0.97
CA ASP A 63 -12.23 6.70 0.29
C ASP A 63 -13.30 5.75 -0.30
N THR A 64 -14.47 5.75 0.33
CA THR A 64 -15.56 4.85 -0.04
C THR A 64 -16.19 5.22 -1.37
N LEU A 65 -16.14 6.48 -1.80
CA LEU A 65 -16.65 6.90 -3.11
C LEU A 65 -15.74 6.39 -4.23
N LEU A 66 -14.42 6.41 -4.01
CA LEU A 66 -13.46 5.79 -4.94
C LEU A 66 -13.54 4.26 -4.94
N ALA A 67 -13.82 3.66 -3.77
CA ALA A 67 -13.95 2.21 -3.62
C ALA A 67 -15.36 1.67 -3.95
N THR A 68 -16.32 2.55 -4.26
CA THR A 68 -17.70 2.15 -4.54
C THR A 68 -17.74 1.28 -5.80
N PRO A 69 -18.32 0.06 -5.73
CA PRO A 69 -18.51 -0.76 -6.92
C PRO A 69 -19.32 -0.01 -7.98
N GLN A 70 -18.83 -0.02 -9.23
CA GLN A 70 -19.55 0.60 -10.33
C GLN A 70 -20.86 -0.17 -10.60
N PRO A 71 -22.00 0.52 -10.84
CA PRO A 71 -23.28 -0.13 -11.13
C PRO A 71 -23.25 -1.10 -12.33
N ARG A 72 -22.33 -0.86 -13.27
CA ARG A 72 -22.02 -1.76 -14.39
C ARG A 72 -20.51 -1.98 -14.37
N PRO A 73 -20.01 -2.95 -13.60
CA PRO A 73 -18.58 -3.18 -13.52
C PRO A 73 -18.07 -3.64 -14.88
N PRO A 74 -16.86 -3.22 -15.30
CA PRO A 74 -16.26 -3.72 -16.53
C PRO A 74 -16.05 -5.24 -16.42
N GLN A 75 -16.05 -5.93 -17.57
CA GLN A 75 -15.73 -7.36 -17.61
C GLN A 75 -14.38 -7.59 -16.93
N ARG A 76 -14.33 -8.55 -15.99
CA ARG A 76 -13.11 -8.89 -15.23
C ARG A 76 -11.98 -9.20 -16.22
N CYS A 77 -10.99 -8.32 -16.26
CA CYS A 77 -9.85 -8.39 -17.19
C CYS A 77 -8.50 -8.40 -16.46
N ILE A 78 -8.50 -8.59 -15.13
CA ILE A 78 -7.32 -8.67 -14.29
C ILE A 78 -7.53 -9.82 -13.29
N ASP A 79 -6.64 -10.80 -13.32
CA ASP A 79 -6.65 -11.92 -12.37
C ASP A 79 -5.82 -11.59 -11.14
N VAL A 80 -4.68 -10.91 -11.35
CA VAL A 80 -3.76 -10.52 -10.28
C VAL A 80 -3.40 -9.04 -10.41
N VAL A 81 -3.57 -8.31 -9.31
CA VAL A 81 -3.04 -6.96 -9.14
C VAL A 81 -2.00 -6.98 -8.01
N SER A 82 -0.83 -6.42 -8.27
CA SER A 82 0.21 -6.25 -7.25
C SER A 82 0.44 -4.76 -7.04
N ILE A 83 0.11 -4.28 -5.85
CA ILE A 83 0.22 -2.87 -5.45
C ILE A 83 1.24 -2.78 -4.32
N GLY A 84 2.21 -1.88 -4.45
CA GLY A 84 3.27 -1.67 -3.46
C GLY A 84 4.65 -2.11 -3.94
N ARG A 85 5.52 -2.49 -3.01
CA ARG A 85 6.92 -2.84 -3.30
C ARG A 85 6.99 -4.10 -4.17
N ARG A 86 7.60 -3.96 -5.35
CA ARG A 86 7.85 -5.07 -6.27
C ARG A 86 8.93 -6.00 -5.70
N MET A 87 8.62 -7.28 -5.56
CA MET A 87 9.62 -8.33 -5.36
C MET A 87 10.07 -8.86 -6.72
N PRO A 88 11.33 -8.69 -7.14
CA PRO A 88 11.77 -9.03 -8.50
C PRO A 88 11.52 -10.49 -8.89
N GLN A 89 11.79 -11.42 -7.96
CA GLN A 89 11.62 -12.85 -8.18
C GLN A 89 10.14 -13.23 -8.41
N VAL A 90 9.25 -12.77 -7.53
CA VAL A 90 7.80 -13.00 -7.65
C VAL A 90 7.26 -12.34 -8.93
N HIS A 91 7.72 -11.13 -9.23
CA HIS A 91 7.31 -10.42 -10.44
C HIS A 91 7.73 -11.17 -11.71
N ALA A 92 8.96 -11.69 -11.78
CA ALA A 92 9.43 -12.47 -12.91
C ALA A 92 8.61 -13.76 -13.10
N GLN A 93 8.27 -14.43 -12.00
CA GLN A 93 7.41 -15.62 -12.04
C GLN A 93 6.00 -15.30 -12.55
N LEU A 94 5.40 -14.21 -12.08
CA LEU A 94 4.08 -13.77 -12.54
C LEU A 94 4.08 -13.35 -14.01
N LEU A 95 5.17 -12.72 -14.48
CA LEU A 95 5.35 -12.38 -15.89
C LEU A 95 5.49 -13.63 -16.76
N ALA A 96 6.30 -14.60 -16.36
CA ALA A 96 6.44 -15.86 -17.07
C ALA A 96 5.10 -16.61 -17.12
N HIS A 97 4.31 -16.55 -16.04
CA HIS A 97 2.98 -17.15 -15.99
C HIS A 97 2.01 -16.49 -16.99
N ALA A 98 2.01 -15.15 -17.06
CA ALA A 98 1.20 -14.39 -18.01
C ALA A 98 1.59 -14.65 -19.47
N GLN A 99 2.88 -14.83 -19.74
CA GLN A 99 3.36 -15.20 -21.09
C GLN A 99 2.93 -16.61 -21.49
N ALA A 100 2.90 -17.54 -20.54
CA ALA A 100 2.51 -18.93 -20.78
C ALA A 100 0.99 -19.14 -20.88
N LYS A 101 0.18 -18.22 -20.33
CA LYS A 101 -1.29 -18.34 -20.29
C LYS A 101 -1.96 -17.09 -20.87
N PRO A 102 -2.49 -17.15 -22.10
CA PRO A 102 -3.16 -16.02 -22.75
C PRO A 102 -4.35 -15.45 -21.97
N ASP A 103 -4.99 -16.28 -21.15
CA ASP A 103 -6.15 -15.91 -20.33
C ASP A 103 -5.79 -15.35 -18.95
N PHE A 104 -4.49 -15.25 -18.63
CA PHE A 104 -4.03 -14.71 -17.34
C PHE A 104 -3.57 -13.27 -17.47
N PHE A 105 -4.26 -12.37 -16.76
CA PHE A 105 -4.00 -10.94 -16.82
C PHE A 105 -3.39 -10.40 -15.52
N LEU A 106 -2.14 -9.92 -15.63
CA LEU A 106 -1.39 -9.30 -14.54
C LEU A 106 -1.36 -7.77 -14.67
N SER A 107 -1.87 -7.05 -13.68
CA SER A 107 -1.67 -5.61 -13.55
C SER A 107 -0.55 -5.30 -12.54
N ALA A 108 0.59 -4.85 -13.05
CA ALA A 108 1.77 -4.50 -12.27
C ALA A 108 2.09 -3.00 -12.24
N ARG A 109 1.17 -2.16 -12.74
CA ARG A 109 1.36 -0.71 -12.87
C ARG A 109 0.60 0.00 -11.73
N CYS A 110 1.33 0.54 -10.75
CA CYS A 110 0.78 1.23 -9.57
C CYS A 110 0.03 2.55 -9.85
N ALA A 111 -0.13 2.97 -11.11
CA ALA A 111 -0.92 4.15 -11.47
C ALA A 111 -1.47 3.99 -12.90
N ALA A 112 -2.50 3.18 -13.07
CA ALA A 112 -3.23 3.09 -14.33
C ALA A 112 -4.62 3.68 -14.14
N ARG A 113 -4.76 4.94 -14.55
CA ARG A 113 -6.06 5.60 -14.74
C ARG A 113 -6.82 4.79 -15.80
N TRP A 114 -7.84 4.05 -15.39
CA TRP A 114 -8.70 3.28 -16.29
C TRP A 114 -9.47 4.28 -17.17
N ARG A 115 -8.97 4.55 -18.37
CA ARG A 115 -9.72 5.29 -19.37
C ARG A 115 -10.71 4.31 -19.99
N GLY A 116 -11.93 4.32 -19.49
CA GLY A 116 -13.03 3.66 -20.16
C GLY A 116 -13.19 4.25 -21.56
N ALA A 117 -13.08 3.40 -22.57
CA ALA A 117 -13.86 3.39 -23.81
C ALA A 117 -13.09 2.60 -24.88
N GLY A 118 -13.79 1.62 -25.46
CA GLY A 118 -13.75 1.25 -26.89
C GLY A 118 -12.39 0.93 -27.52
N LEU A 119 -12.38 -0.22 -28.19
CA LEU A 119 -11.42 -0.71 -29.19
C LEU A 119 -10.40 -1.72 -28.66
N GLY A 120 -10.56 -2.94 -29.16
CA GLY A 120 -9.54 -3.92 -29.52
C GLY A 120 -8.43 -4.20 -28.51
N CYS A 121 -8.33 -5.45 -28.10
CA CYS A 121 -7.09 -6.05 -27.61
C CYS A 121 -5.95 -5.82 -28.61
N ALA A 122 -5.28 -4.68 -28.53
CA ALA A 122 -3.96 -4.49 -29.11
C ALA A 122 -2.97 -5.02 -28.08
N SER A 123 -2.57 -6.28 -28.28
CA SER A 123 -1.38 -6.87 -27.68
C SER A 123 -0.24 -5.85 -27.78
N ALA A 124 0.17 -5.28 -26.64
CA ALA A 124 1.45 -4.61 -26.55
C ALA A 124 2.52 -5.72 -26.55
N ALA A 125 2.79 -6.24 -27.75
CA ALA A 125 3.98 -7.02 -28.02
C ALA A 125 5.17 -6.18 -27.55
N VAL A 126 5.90 -6.71 -26.57
CA VAL A 126 7.23 -6.23 -26.22
C VAL A 126 8.09 -6.42 -27.46
N GLY A 127 8.24 -5.33 -28.24
CA GLY A 127 9.07 -5.30 -29.42
C GLY A 127 10.51 -5.52 -29.04
N SER A 128 11.05 -6.69 -29.43
CA SER A 128 12.47 -6.90 -29.57
C SER A 128 12.94 -6.20 -30.86
N SER A 129 13.54 -5.02 -30.73
CA SER A 129 14.33 -4.45 -31.81
C SER A 129 15.74 -5.07 -31.78
N ARG A 130 15.97 -5.97 -32.74
CA ARG A 130 17.26 -6.46 -33.27
C ARG A 130 18.24 -5.28 -33.49
N GLN A 131 19.57 -5.43 -33.53
CA GLN A 131 20.31 -6.20 -34.55
C GLN A 131 21.83 -6.16 -34.25
N GLN A 132 22.50 -7.32 -34.38
CA GLN A 132 23.95 -7.45 -34.64
C GLN A 132 24.17 -7.47 -36.16
N SER A 133 25.20 -6.77 -36.66
CA SER A 133 26.05 -7.11 -37.84
C SER A 133 27.17 -6.05 -37.93
N ALA A 134 28.42 -6.40 -37.63
CA ALA A 134 29.45 -6.88 -38.57
C ALA A 134 29.97 -5.80 -39.55
N ALA A 135 31.18 -5.32 -39.27
CA ALA A 135 32.23 -4.96 -40.23
C ALA A 135 33.58 -5.13 -39.51
#